data_AF-A0A2N5MFJ4-F1
#
_entry.id   AF-A0A2N5MFJ4-F1
#
_cell.length_a   1.000
_cell.length_b   1.000
_cell.length_c   1.000
_cell.angle_alpha   90.00
_cell.angle_beta   90.00
_cell.angle_gamma   90.00
#
_symmetry.space_group_name_H-M   'P 1'
#
loop_
_entity.id
_entity.type
_entity.pdbx_description
1 polymer ?
#
loop_
_entity_poly.entity_id
_entity_poly.type
_entity_poly.pdbx_seq_one_letter_code
_entity_poly.pdbx_strand_id
1 'polypeptide(L)'
;MPRKPAAINNDPEKETNKPSPSNDTNKDEISNLNRMLAAVLNYLSDDEVEEIDFDYIVDKTEGLRDWWDRYRESNRKNIEEEIRKSLGELSLEELEKIREQIKEKQD
;
A
#
# COMPACT_ATOMS: atom_id res chain seq x y z
N MET A 1 26.17 10.26 -60.26
CA MET A 1 25.04 11.05 -59.74
C MET A 1 24.71 10.58 -58.32
N PRO A 2 24.31 11.50 -57.42
CA PRO A 2 24.25 11.29 -55.97
C PRO A 2 22.99 10.54 -55.50
N ARG A 3 23.05 9.98 -54.29
CA ARG A 3 22.03 9.13 -53.65
C ARG A 3 20.83 9.95 -53.09
N LYS A 4 19.68 9.28 -53.10
CA LYS A 4 18.35 9.57 -52.52
C LYS A 4 18.35 10.24 -51.14
N PRO A 5 17.30 11.02 -50.82
CA PRO A 5 16.69 10.94 -49.48
C PRO A 5 15.21 10.52 -49.52
N ALA A 6 14.84 9.74 -48.51
CA ALA A 6 13.52 9.19 -48.27
C ALA A 6 12.58 10.24 -47.65
N ALA A 7 11.28 10.02 -47.84
CA ALA A 7 10.20 10.79 -47.24
C ALA A 7 10.31 10.79 -45.71
N ILE A 8 10.28 11.99 -45.12
CA ILE A 8 10.08 12.20 -43.69
C ILE A 8 8.65 12.73 -43.55
N ASN A 9 7.72 11.84 -43.21
CA ASN A 9 6.43 12.22 -42.66
C ASN A 9 6.66 12.52 -41.17
N ASN A 10 6.63 13.81 -40.81
CA ASN A 10 6.56 14.26 -39.43
C ASN A 10 5.23 14.98 -39.26
N ASP A 11 4.19 14.22 -38.92
CA ASP A 11 3.13 14.73 -38.06
C ASP A 11 3.57 14.46 -36.62
N PRO A 12 3.59 15.48 -35.76
CA PRO A 12 3.12 15.29 -34.41
C PRO A 12 1.94 16.23 -34.22
N GLU A 13 0.75 15.61 -34.21
CA GLU A 13 -0.43 16.18 -33.58
C GLU A 13 -0.03 16.77 -32.23
N LYS A 14 -0.27 18.06 -32.10
CA LYS A 14 -0.05 18.87 -30.92
C LYS A 14 -0.92 18.31 -29.80
N GLU A 15 -0.36 17.39 -29.00
CA GLU A 15 -0.97 16.92 -27.78
C GLU A 15 -1.37 18.14 -26.95
N THR A 16 -2.68 18.24 -26.81
CA THR A 16 -3.34 19.24 -26.02
C THR A 16 -2.98 18.92 -24.57
N ASN A 17 -2.07 19.71 -23.99
CA ASN A 17 -1.84 19.74 -22.54
C ASN A 17 -3.15 20.15 -21.85
N LYS A 18 -4.03 19.17 -21.64
CA LYS A 18 -5.12 19.26 -20.68
C LYS A 18 -4.47 19.05 -19.30
N PRO A 19 -4.55 20.01 -18.38
CA PRO A 19 -4.14 19.76 -17.00
C PRO A 19 -5.01 18.63 -16.43
N SER A 20 -4.36 17.56 -15.99
CA SER A 20 -5.01 16.44 -15.29
C SER A 20 -5.50 16.91 -13.92
N PRO A 21 -6.77 16.65 -13.52
CA PRO A 21 -7.35 17.16 -12.27
C PRO A 21 -7.01 16.28 -11.06
N SER A 22 -5.76 15.82 -10.92
CA SER A 22 -5.39 14.75 -9.96
C SER A 22 -4.40 15.18 -8.86
N ASN A 23 -3.96 16.43 -8.83
CA ASN A 23 -2.94 16.87 -7.86
C ASN A 23 -3.50 17.34 -6.51
N ASP A 24 -4.78 17.66 -6.41
CA ASP A 24 -5.36 18.21 -5.18
C ASP A 24 -5.78 17.10 -4.20
N THR A 25 -6.36 16.00 -4.69
CA THR A 25 -6.76 14.84 -3.86
C THR A 25 -5.58 14.20 -3.12
N ASN A 26 -4.42 14.05 -3.78
CA ASN A 26 -3.23 13.48 -3.13
C ASN A 26 -2.66 14.38 -2.03
N LYS A 27 -2.76 15.71 -2.17
CA LYS A 27 -2.27 16.64 -1.15
C LYS A 27 -3.11 16.59 0.11
N ASP A 28 -4.43 16.47 -0.03
CA ASP A 28 -5.35 16.37 1.09
C ASP A 28 -5.14 15.07 1.87
N GLU A 29 -4.91 13.96 1.17
CA GLU A 29 -4.57 12.67 1.79
C GLU A 29 -3.24 12.72 2.55
N ILE A 30 -2.20 13.28 1.95
CA ILE A 30 -0.89 13.48 2.61
C ILE A 30 -1.03 14.38 3.85
N SER A 31 -1.80 15.47 3.74
CA SER A 31 -2.07 16.37 4.85
C SER A 31 -2.77 15.64 6.01
N ASN A 32 -3.76 14.80 5.70
CA ASN A 32 -4.46 14.01 6.70
C ASN A 32 -3.53 12.98 7.37
N LEU A 33 -2.67 12.30 6.61
CA LEU A 33 -1.65 11.39 7.15
C LEU A 33 -0.67 12.12 8.08
N ASN A 34 -0.17 13.29 7.68
CA ASN A 34 0.73 14.10 8.51
C ASN A 34 0.04 14.52 9.81
N ARG A 35 -1.24 14.88 9.76
CA ARG A 35 -2.04 15.23 10.95
C ARG A 35 -2.19 14.04 11.89
N MET A 36 -2.51 12.85 11.37
CA MET A 36 -2.61 11.63 12.18
C MET A 36 -1.26 11.28 12.81
N LEU A 37 -0.17 11.34 12.05
CA LEU A 37 1.17 11.10 12.56
C LEU A 37 1.55 12.08 13.68
N ALA A 38 1.25 13.37 13.51
CA ALA A 38 1.49 14.38 14.53
C ALA A 38 0.71 14.09 15.82
N ALA A 39 -0.56 13.67 15.72
CA ALA A 39 -1.37 13.32 16.88
C ALA A 39 -0.81 12.10 17.64
N VAL A 40 -0.40 11.05 16.92
CA VAL A 40 0.23 9.86 17.51
C VAL A 40 1.55 10.24 18.19
N LEU A 41 2.43 10.99 17.51
CA LEU A 41 3.71 11.41 18.09
C LEU A 41 3.53 12.33 19.30
N ASN A 42 2.50 13.18 19.30
CA ASN A 42 2.20 14.04 20.44
C ASN A 42 1.84 13.21 21.68
N TYR A 43 1.04 12.14 21.51
CA TYR A 43 0.74 11.23 22.61
C TYR A 43 1.99 10.46 23.09
N LEU A 44 2.81 9.96 22.15
CA LEU A 44 4.01 9.20 22.49
C LEU A 44 5.14 10.04 23.10
N SER A 45 5.10 11.36 22.93
CA SER A 45 6.08 12.30 23.49
C SER A 45 5.64 12.85 24.84
N ASP A 46 4.48 12.45 25.34
CA ASP A 46 3.98 12.86 26.64
C ASP A 46 4.69 12.04 27.74
N ASP A 47 5.56 12.71 28.49
CA ASP A 47 6.35 12.09 29.58
C ASP A 47 5.46 11.55 30.72
N GLU A 48 4.17 11.91 30.77
CA GLU A 48 3.20 11.35 31.73
C GLU A 48 2.66 9.98 31.29
N VAL A 49 2.86 9.59 30.02
CA VAL A 49 2.41 8.29 29.49
C VAL A 49 3.43 7.20 29.86
N GLU A 50 3.17 6.48 30.95
CA GLU A 50 3.99 5.34 31.38
C GLU A 50 3.75 4.08 30.53
N GLU A 51 2.51 3.88 30.07
CA GLU A 51 2.11 2.74 29.25
C GLU A 51 1.31 3.21 28.04
N ILE A 52 1.66 2.70 26.86
CA ILE A 52 1.01 3.04 25.61
C ILE A 52 -0.37 2.37 25.58
N ASP A 53 -1.43 3.17 25.70
CA ASP A 53 -2.78 2.74 25.43
C ASP A 53 -3.09 2.89 23.94
N PHE A 54 -3.04 1.77 23.22
CA PHE A 54 -3.31 1.73 21.79
C PHE A 54 -4.75 2.12 21.44
N ASP A 55 -5.73 1.68 22.25
CA ASP A 55 -7.13 1.98 21.99
C ASP A 55 -7.40 3.48 22.16
N TYR A 56 -6.78 4.11 23.16
CA TYR A 56 -6.80 5.57 23.32
C TYR A 56 -6.22 6.29 22.09
N ILE A 57 -5.05 5.89 21.58
CA ILE A 57 -4.44 6.52 20.40
C ILE A 57 -5.38 6.44 19.20
N VAL A 58 -5.92 5.26 18.94
CA VAL A 58 -6.80 5.00 17.79
C VAL A 58 -8.11 5.79 17.90
N ASP A 59 -8.68 5.89 19.10
CA ASP A 59 -9.95 6.58 19.32
C ASP A 59 -9.80 8.10 19.42
N LYS A 60 -8.63 8.61 19.81
CA LYS A 60 -8.34 10.06 19.84
C LYS A 60 -7.74 10.61 18.56
N THR A 61 -7.24 9.76 17.68
CA THR A 61 -6.69 10.18 16.39
C THR A 61 -7.72 10.02 15.28
N GLU A 62 -8.35 11.13 14.87
CA GLU A 62 -9.36 11.14 13.82
C GLU A 62 -8.87 10.46 12.52
N GLY A 63 -9.62 9.47 12.04
CA GLY A 63 -9.32 8.75 10.79
C GLY A 63 -8.31 7.61 10.92
N LEU A 64 -7.65 7.45 12.08
CA LEU A 64 -6.63 6.41 12.27
C LEU A 64 -7.22 5.00 12.25
N ARG A 65 -8.39 4.79 12.87
CA ARG A 65 -9.09 3.50 12.87
C ARG A 65 -9.44 3.04 11.45
N ASP A 66 -10.10 3.91 10.67
CA ASP A 66 -10.48 3.60 9.29
C ASP A 66 -9.26 3.37 8.40
N TRP A 67 -8.21 4.18 8.58
CA TRP A 67 -6.97 3.98 7.85
C TRP A 67 -6.33 2.63 8.18
N TRP A 68 -6.28 2.28 9.46
CA TRP A 68 -5.72 1.03 9.95
C TRP A 68 -6.48 -0.19 9.41
N ASP A 69 -7.81 -0.15 9.44
CA ASP A 69 -8.63 -1.25 8.92
C ASP A 69 -8.45 -1.45 7.41
N ARG A 70 -8.40 -0.35 6.64
CA ARG A 70 -8.07 -0.41 5.20
C ARG A 70 -6.69 -0.99 4.96
N TYR A 71 -5.69 -0.58 5.74
CA TYR A 71 -4.33 -1.11 5.64
C TYR A 71 -4.30 -2.61 5.95
N ARG A 72 -4.94 -3.07 7.03
CA ARG A 72 -4.98 -4.50 7.39
C ARG A 72 -5.62 -5.35 6.31
N GLU A 73 -6.72 -4.88 5.71
CA GLU A 73 -7.39 -5.59 4.63
C GLU A 73 -6.53 -5.66 3.36
N SER A 74 -5.89 -4.56 2.98
CA SER A 74 -4.95 -4.53 1.85
C SER A 74 -3.75 -5.44 2.07
N ASN A 75 -3.15 -5.35 3.26
CA ASN A 75 -2.00 -6.16 3.64
C ASN A 75 -2.34 -7.65 3.67
N ARG A 76 -3.53 -8.03 4.17
CA ARG A 76 -4.01 -9.42 4.12
C ARG A 76 -4.03 -9.95 2.69
N LYS A 77 -4.55 -9.18 1.74
CA LYS A 77 -4.60 -9.58 0.32
C LYS A 77 -3.21 -9.74 -0.27
N ASN A 78 -2.29 -8.83 0.04
CA ASN A 78 -0.91 -8.91 -0.43
C ASN A 78 -0.23 -10.17 0.12
N ILE A 79 -0.37 -10.45 1.42
CA ILE A 79 0.16 -11.65 2.05
C ILE A 79 -0.45 -12.92 1.43
N GLU A 80 -1.77 -12.93 1.20
CA GLU A 80 -2.44 -14.07 0.55
C GLU A 80 -1.90 -14.31 -0.86
N GLU A 81 -1.68 -13.26 -1.64
CA GLU A 81 -1.11 -13.36 -2.98
C GLU A 81 0.35 -13.86 -2.96
N GLU A 82 1.16 -13.37 -2.03
CA GLU A 82 2.54 -13.83 -1.82
C GLU A 82 2.57 -15.31 -1.44
N ILE A 83 1.75 -15.72 -0.47
CA ILE A 83 1.60 -17.13 -0.09
C ILE A 83 1.19 -17.96 -1.30
N ARG A 84 0.19 -17.51 -2.08
CA ARG A 84 -0.28 -18.26 -3.25
C ARG A 84 0.82 -18.42 -4.30
N LYS A 85 1.62 -17.39 -4.55
CA LYS A 85 2.77 -17.46 -5.45
C LYS A 85 3.81 -18.47 -4.94
N SER A 86 4.20 -18.35 -3.68
CA SER A 86 5.18 -19.25 -3.06
C SER A 86 4.72 -20.70 -3.06
N LEU A 87 3.44 -20.96 -2.75
CA LEU A 87 2.88 -22.31 -2.77
C LEU A 87 2.75 -22.87 -4.19
N GLY A 88 2.56 -22.02 -5.21
CA GLY A 88 2.47 -22.45 -6.60
C GLY A 88 3.77 -23.01 -7.18
N GLU A 89 4.92 -22.70 -6.57
CA GLU A 89 6.24 -23.17 -6.99
C GLU A 89 6.67 -24.48 -6.31
N LEU A 90 5.92 -24.93 -5.29
CA LEU A 90 6.25 -26.13 -4.52
C LEU A 90 5.75 -27.41 -5.19
N SER A 91 6.45 -28.51 -4.91
CA SER A 91 6.00 -29.85 -5.30
C SER A 91 4.82 -30.33 -4.44
N LEU A 92 4.08 -31.33 -4.94
CA LEU A 92 2.96 -31.92 -4.21
C LEU A 92 3.37 -32.46 -2.83
N GLU A 93 4.54 -33.09 -2.72
CA GLU A 93 5.04 -33.64 -1.45
C GLU A 93 5.34 -32.54 -0.42
N GLU A 94 5.88 -31.42 -0.87
CA GLU A 94 6.14 -30.24 -0.01
C GLU A 94 4.82 -29.59 0.43
N LEU A 95 3.83 -29.49 -0.46
CA LEU A 95 2.49 -29.01 -0.13
C LEU A 95 1.78 -29.93 0.88
N GLU A 96 1.93 -31.25 0.77
CA GLU A 96 1.37 -32.22 1.71
C GLU A 96 2.00 -32.05 3.11
N LYS A 97 3.32 -31.89 3.20
CA LYS A 97 4.03 -31.63 4.47
C LYS A 97 3.55 -30.33 5.14
N ILE A 98 3.38 -29.25 4.36
CA ILE A 98 2.84 -27.99 4.88
C ILE A 98 1.41 -28.19 5.41
N ARG A 99 0.58 -28.94 4.67
CA ARG A 99 -0.81 -29.23 5.08
C ARG A 99 -0.87 -30.00 6.40
N GLU A 100 0.01 -30.98 6.61
CA GLU A 100 0.09 -31.73 7.87
C GLU A 100 0.49 -30.82 9.05
N GLN A 101 1.51 -29.98 8.87
CA GLN A 101 1.96 -29.03 9.89
C GLN A 101 0.88 -28.00 10.29
N ILE A 102 0.01 -27.62 9.35
CA ILE A 102 -1.11 -26.71 9.65
C ILE A 102 -2.17 -27.42 10.49
N LYS A 103 -2.50 -28.67 10.18
CA LYS A 103 -3.50 -29.45 10.94
C LYS A 103 -3.07 -29.63 12.39
N GLU A 104 -1.81 -29.99 12.63
CA GLU A 104 -1.27 -30.20 13.98
C GLU A 104 -1.31 -28.95 14.87
N LYS A 105 -1.35 -27.74 14.29
CA LYS A 105 -1.45 -26.48 15.03
C LYS A 105 -2.89 -26.05 15.35
N GLN A 106 -3.88 -26.69 14.72
CA GLN A 106 -5.31 -26.39 14.93
C GLN A 106 -5.97 -27.34 15.94
N ASP A 107 -5.29 -28.43 16.32
CA ASP A 107 -5.66 -29.34 17.41
C ASP A 107 -5.02 -28.91 18.75
#